data_AF-A0A150J4R7-F1
#
_entry.id   AF-A0A150J4R7-F1
#
_cell.length_a   1.000
_cell.length_b   1.000
_cell.length_c   1.000
_cell.angle_alpha   90.00
_cell.angle_beta   90.00
_cell.angle_gamma   90.00
#
_symmetry.space_group_name_H-M   'P 1'
#
loop_
_entity.id
_entity.type
_entity.pdbx_description
1 polymer ?
#
loop_
_entity_poly.entity_id
_entity_poly.type
_entity_poly.pdbx_seq_one_letter_code
_entity_poly.pdbx_strand_id
1 'polypeptide(L)'
;MKKILGLSVFGVILLSIFSPLVFAENDNILFYGESLGKIEDSIKSNYNITKTQQFPQNLSPYKVITIINPERGIASEEITRILDFVNSGGTLLIIADDYTEASSITQINRLLTSLNIEVNVDRVYDDTNFANYNTNILVRGDGNYPPSRGVSNILYVSGSSLRGKFDGELKSNTTSYSKNYDEVLTYGKGQRPTVSGFVKHGEGMIIIVGDKSLFEDTYVVQEDNALFAMNLFDFALGNSSRITQRVQYKENYDQEANSFLPYFDSVKKNGFSEMKQNETNTITSLIQQAQSKYSFGLYREAYTTISQAITIFEAQIDSIDFEFEEKLQKAKNLENEARSKGIAVADEASFNEGVYYLTQAEKETNLTKRIELIDKSIEVLEKFGQGDMQRAKIEIDTADSKLKEAKKTLFYENDVQKADELLTDAKKLFNRGKYLEAFSTATESQKYSERAIEKYNIFKIIIALALLLGALFLMIITKRILSWKAQRKK
;
A
#
# COMPACT_ATOMS: atom_id res chain seq x y z
N MET A 1 9.74 24.45 22.72
CA MET A 1 10.59 23.29 22.35
C MET A 1 9.65 22.14 22.03
N LYS A 2 9.55 21.52 20.85
CA LYS A 2 10.23 21.57 19.56
C LYS A 2 9.12 21.52 18.49
N LYS A 3 9.18 22.41 17.48
CA LYS A 3 8.41 22.32 16.23
C LYS A 3 9.44 22.05 15.13
N ILE A 4 9.51 20.85 14.58
CA ILE A 4 10.19 20.54 13.31
C ILE A 4 9.46 19.35 12.67
N LEU A 5 9.40 19.36 11.34
CA LEU A 5 8.89 18.37 10.38
C LEU A 5 7.44 18.55 9.93
N GLY A 6 7.32 19.32 8.86
CA GLY A 6 6.15 19.40 7.99
C GLY A 6 6.54 20.12 6.70
N LEU A 7 7.64 19.66 6.06
CA LEU A 7 8.14 20.17 4.77
C LEU A 7 9.31 19.28 4.31
N SER A 8 9.01 18.14 3.68
CA SER A 8 10.02 17.40 2.88
C SER A 8 9.46 16.46 1.81
N VAL A 9 8.16 16.13 1.79
CA VAL A 9 7.65 15.13 0.81
C VAL A 9 7.23 15.76 -0.53
N PHE A 10 6.87 17.05 -0.57
CA PHE A 10 6.51 17.72 -1.84
C PHE A 10 7.73 18.16 -2.69
N GLY A 11 8.94 18.12 -2.15
CA GLY A 11 10.16 18.58 -2.83
C GLY A 11 10.77 17.59 -3.82
N VAL A 12 10.43 16.30 -3.73
CA VAL A 12 11.04 15.25 -4.56
C VAL A 12 10.26 15.00 -5.85
N ILE A 13 8.96 15.28 -5.88
CA ILE A 13 8.11 15.05 -7.06
C ILE A 13 8.18 16.20 -8.08
N LEU A 14 8.52 17.43 -7.67
CA LEU A 14 8.57 18.57 -8.62
C LEU A 14 9.88 18.69 -9.41
N LEU A 15 10.95 18.01 -8.99
CA LEU A 15 12.25 18.05 -9.69
C LEU A 15 12.43 16.94 -10.73
N SER A 16 11.54 15.96 -10.80
CA SER A 16 11.59 14.89 -11.81
C SER A 16 10.86 15.23 -13.12
N ILE A 17 10.06 16.30 -13.15
CA ILE A 17 9.24 16.70 -14.32
C ILE A 17 9.94 17.72 -15.23
N PHE A 18 11.10 18.24 -14.83
CA PHE A 18 11.93 19.11 -15.66
C PHE A 18 13.26 18.43 -16.01
N SER A 19 13.19 17.23 -16.59
CA SER A 19 14.27 16.82 -17.49
C SER A 19 14.10 17.66 -18.76
N PRO A 20 15.08 18.43 -19.22
CA PRO A 20 15.00 18.98 -20.57
C PRO A 20 14.73 17.81 -21.51
N LEU A 21 13.75 17.96 -22.42
CA LEU A 21 13.69 17.15 -23.62
C LEU A 21 15.02 17.35 -24.36
N VAL A 22 16.03 16.57 -23.99
CA VAL A 22 17.14 16.28 -24.86
C VAL A 22 16.49 15.42 -25.93
N PHE A 23 16.27 16.02 -27.11
CA PHE A 23 16.07 15.26 -28.32
C PHE A 23 17.27 14.32 -28.39
N ALA A 24 17.06 13.05 -28.03
CA ALA A 24 18.08 12.05 -28.16
C ALA A 24 18.41 11.99 -29.66
N GLU A 25 19.62 12.43 -30.02
CA GLU A 25 20.31 11.80 -31.13
C GLU A 25 20.41 10.32 -30.72
N ASN A 26 19.39 9.53 -31.07
CA ASN A 26 19.40 8.12 -30.78
C ASN A 26 20.56 7.55 -31.60
N ASP A 27 21.67 7.23 -30.93
CA ASP A 27 22.78 6.52 -31.54
C ASP A 27 22.25 5.26 -32.22
N ASN A 28 22.61 5.07 -33.50
CA ASN A 28 22.11 3.95 -34.26
C ASN A 28 22.98 2.72 -34.03
N ILE A 29 22.33 1.60 -33.74
CA ILE A 29 22.95 0.27 -33.65
C ILE A 29 22.50 -0.57 -34.85
N LEU A 30 23.44 -1.20 -35.53
CA LEU A 30 23.17 -2.15 -36.61
C LEU A 30 23.24 -3.58 -36.07
N PHE A 31 22.13 -4.31 -36.08
CA PHE A 31 22.06 -5.72 -35.72
C PHE A 31 22.18 -6.59 -36.97
N TYR A 32 23.15 -7.50 -36.96
CA TYR A 32 23.37 -8.51 -37.98
C TYR A 32 23.18 -9.90 -37.37
N GLY A 33 22.19 -10.62 -37.88
CA GLY A 33 21.82 -11.96 -37.41
C GLY A 33 20.52 -11.97 -36.60
N GLU A 34 20.47 -12.82 -35.57
CA GLU A 34 19.23 -13.11 -34.85
C GLU A 34 18.74 -11.97 -33.93
N SER A 35 17.46 -12.03 -33.56
CA SER A 35 16.85 -11.09 -32.60
C SER A 35 17.28 -11.41 -31.17
N LEU A 36 17.46 -10.38 -30.33
CA LEU A 36 17.74 -10.54 -28.90
C LEU A 36 16.46 -10.75 -28.06
N GLY A 37 15.35 -11.20 -28.64
CA GLY A 37 14.07 -11.30 -27.90
C GLY A 37 13.59 -9.95 -27.33
N LYS A 38 12.97 -9.98 -26.15
CA LYS A 38 12.33 -8.81 -25.50
C LYS A 38 13.30 -7.80 -24.90
N ILE A 39 14.53 -8.18 -24.58
CA ILE A 39 15.52 -7.20 -24.08
C ILE A 39 15.83 -6.14 -25.14
N GLU A 40 15.63 -6.47 -26.41
CA GLU A 40 15.73 -5.53 -27.52
C GLU A 40 14.80 -4.32 -27.35
N ASP A 41 13.58 -4.52 -26.84
CA ASP A 41 12.64 -3.41 -26.62
C ASP A 41 13.13 -2.48 -25.50
N SER A 42 13.85 -3.03 -24.52
CA SER A 42 14.52 -2.23 -23.49
C SER A 42 15.70 -1.46 -24.05
N ILE A 43 16.46 -2.03 -24.98
CA ILE A 43 17.53 -1.33 -25.70
C ILE A 43 16.93 -0.19 -26.56
N LYS A 44 15.81 -0.44 -27.25
CA LYS A 44 15.09 0.56 -28.08
C LYS A 44 14.56 1.75 -27.29
N SER A 45 14.39 1.63 -25.97
CA SER A 45 14.02 2.78 -25.12
C SER A 45 15.07 3.90 -25.14
N ASN A 46 16.33 3.56 -25.47
CA ASN A 46 17.46 4.49 -25.48
C ASN A 46 18.11 4.67 -26.85
N TYR A 47 17.93 3.72 -27.77
CA TYR A 47 18.72 3.63 -29.01
C TYR A 47 17.86 3.24 -30.21
N ASN A 48 18.33 3.59 -31.40
CA ASN A 48 17.71 3.15 -32.64
C ASN A 48 18.37 1.86 -33.11
N ILE A 49 17.57 0.80 -33.29
CA ILE A 49 18.09 -0.49 -33.79
C ILE A 49 17.65 -0.69 -35.23
N THR A 50 18.63 -0.89 -36.12
CA THR A 50 18.41 -1.33 -37.51
C THR A 50 18.81 -2.79 -37.62
N LYS A 51 17.92 -3.66 -38.06
CA LYS A 51 18.22 -5.08 -38.32
C LYS A 51 18.55 -5.30 -39.78
N THR A 52 19.54 -6.14 -40.06
CA THR A 52 19.87 -6.52 -41.43
C THR A 52 20.42 -7.94 -41.53
N GLN A 53 20.22 -8.55 -42.70
CA GLN A 53 20.86 -9.80 -43.10
C GLN A 53 22.07 -9.55 -44.02
N GLN A 54 22.30 -8.29 -44.41
CA GLN A 54 23.43 -7.86 -45.21
C GLN A 54 23.96 -6.50 -44.78
N PHE A 55 25.27 -6.39 -44.61
CA PHE A 55 25.87 -5.12 -44.22
C PHE A 55 25.61 -4.05 -45.28
N PRO A 56 25.08 -2.88 -44.90
CA PRO A 56 24.94 -1.77 -45.83
C PRO A 56 26.32 -1.29 -46.28
N GLN A 57 26.38 -0.71 -47.47
CA GLN A 57 27.64 -0.19 -48.01
C GLN A 57 28.19 0.96 -47.16
N ASN A 58 27.31 1.77 -46.58
CA ASN A 58 27.68 2.84 -45.66
C ASN A 58 27.41 2.43 -44.21
N LEU A 59 28.48 2.30 -43.41
CA LEU A 59 28.44 2.00 -41.98
C LEU A 59 28.56 3.25 -41.10
N SER A 60 28.87 4.42 -41.65
CA SER A 60 29.08 5.66 -40.89
C SER A 60 27.88 6.17 -40.07
N PRO A 61 26.61 5.87 -40.42
CA PRO A 61 25.47 6.28 -39.58
C PRO A 61 25.37 5.53 -38.25
N TYR A 62 26.09 4.43 -38.08
CA TYR A 62 26.03 3.59 -36.90
C TYR A 62 27.18 3.89 -35.94
N LYS A 63 26.94 3.71 -34.64
CA LYS A 63 27.97 3.76 -33.60
C LYS A 63 28.41 2.37 -33.15
N VAL A 64 27.48 1.43 -33.20
CA VAL A 64 27.70 0.03 -32.84
C VAL A 64 27.20 -0.87 -33.97
N ILE A 65 28.00 -1.88 -34.30
CA ILE A 65 27.58 -3.03 -35.09
C ILE A 65 27.55 -4.23 -34.16
N THR A 66 26.39 -4.89 -34.06
CA THR A 66 26.21 -6.10 -33.26
C THR A 66 26.07 -7.30 -34.19
N ILE A 67 26.92 -8.31 -34.03
CA ILE A 67 26.87 -9.59 -34.75
C ILE A 67 26.40 -10.65 -33.77
N ILE A 68 25.27 -11.31 -34.09
CA ILE A 68 24.65 -12.34 -33.26
C ILE A 68 24.46 -13.57 -34.14
N ASN A 69 25.18 -14.65 -33.83
CA ASN A 69 25.08 -15.94 -34.53
C ASN A 69 24.86 -15.82 -36.06
N PRO A 70 25.87 -15.40 -36.84
CA PRO A 70 25.68 -15.07 -38.25
C PRO A 70 25.27 -16.31 -39.08
N GLU A 71 24.05 -16.31 -39.63
CA GLU A 71 23.50 -17.44 -40.42
C GLU A 71 24.29 -17.73 -41.71
N ARG A 72 24.93 -16.70 -42.26
CA ARG A 72 25.78 -16.81 -43.45
C ARG A 72 27.20 -16.33 -43.14
N GLY A 73 28.16 -16.90 -43.85
CA GLY A 73 29.54 -16.44 -43.78
C GLY A 73 29.66 -14.96 -44.15
N ILE A 74 30.44 -14.22 -43.37
CA ILE A 74 30.78 -12.82 -43.63
C ILE A 74 31.87 -12.83 -44.72
N ALA A 75 31.61 -12.15 -45.84
CA ALA A 75 32.54 -12.10 -46.94
C ALA A 75 33.83 -11.34 -46.56
N SER A 76 34.95 -11.63 -47.20
CA SER A 76 36.23 -10.97 -46.88
C SER A 76 36.15 -9.45 -47.06
N GLU A 77 35.40 -8.97 -48.05
CA GLU A 77 35.18 -7.54 -48.27
C GLU A 77 34.29 -6.90 -47.19
N GLU A 78 33.36 -7.67 -46.61
CA GLU A 78 32.55 -7.24 -45.45
C GLU A 78 33.42 -7.15 -44.19
N ILE A 79 34.30 -8.13 -43.96
CA ILE A 79 35.25 -8.15 -42.84
C ILE A 79 36.12 -6.88 -42.85
N THR A 80 36.73 -6.54 -44.00
CA THR A 80 37.55 -5.33 -44.12
C THR A 80 36.75 -4.08 -43.77
N ARG A 81 35.53 -3.92 -44.29
CA ARG A 81 34.68 -2.75 -43.97
C ARG A 81 34.31 -2.65 -42.50
N ILE A 82 34.04 -3.79 -41.85
CA ILE A 82 33.74 -3.83 -40.42
C ILE A 82 34.97 -3.40 -39.60
N LEU A 83 36.17 -3.88 -39.96
CA LEU A 83 37.40 -3.51 -39.28
C LEU A 83 37.75 -2.03 -39.51
N ASP A 84 37.52 -1.50 -40.72
CA ASP A 84 37.68 -0.07 -41.01
C ASP A 84 36.72 0.80 -40.20
N PHE A 85 35.48 0.33 -40.02
CA PHE A 85 34.49 0.96 -39.13
C PHE A 85 34.99 1.03 -37.68
N VAL A 86 35.53 -0.08 -37.16
CA VAL A 86 36.12 -0.09 -35.80
C VAL A 86 37.33 0.83 -35.72
N ASN A 87 38.23 0.79 -36.71
CA ASN A 87 39.40 1.66 -36.76
C ASN A 87 39.03 3.15 -36.74
N SER A 88 37.87 3.51 -37.29
CA SER A 88 37.34 4.87 -37.36
C SER A 88 36.55 5.29 -36.10
N GLY A 89 36.61 4.52 -35.01
CA GLY A 89 35.96 4.84 -33.74
C GLY A 89 34.63 4.15 -33.48
N GLY A 90 34.18 3.26 -34.37
CA GLY A 90 33.00 2.42 -34.17
C GLY A 90 33.25 1.28 -33.18
N THR A 91 32.18 0.75 -32.59
CA THR A 91 32.25 -0.45 -31.74
C THR A 91 31.66 -1.66 -32.45
N LEU A 92 32.40 -2.77 -32.48
CA LEU A 92 31.89 -4.06 -32.89
C LEU A 92 31.55 -4.89 -31.66
N LEU A 93 30.29 -5.27 -31.48
CA LEU A 93 29.83 -6.18 -30.45
C LEU A 93 29.54 -7.55 -31.07
N ILE A 94 30.19 -8.59 -30.58
CA ILE A 94 29.99 -9.97 -31.04
C ILE A 94 29.39 -10.78 -29.91
N ILE A 95 28.24 -11.40 -30.19
CA ILE A 95 27.54 -12.30 -29.30
C ILE A 95 27.63 -13.69 -29.94
N ALA A 96 28.45 -14.53 -29.34
CA ALA A 96 28.67 -15.91 -29.74
C ALA A 96 27.78 -16.87 -28.96
N ASP A 97 27.89 -18.16 -29.27
CA ASP A 97 27.14 -19.25 -28.68
C ASP A 97 28.11 -20.41 -28.34
N ASP A 98 27.62 -21.58 -27.91
CA ASP A 98 28.47 -22.76 -27.70
C ASP A 98 28.84 -23.54 -28.97
N TYR A 99 29.59 -24.62 -28.75
CA TYR A 99 30.01 -25.59 -29.75
C TYR A 99 28.90 -26.15 -30.66
N THR A 100 27.61 -26.07 -30.30
CA THR A 100 26.51 -26.51 -31.19
C THR A 100 26.39 -25.61 -32.42
N GLU A 101 26.92 -24.39 -32.35
CA GLU A 101 26.96 -23.40 -33.42
C GLU A 101 28.38 -23.28 -34.02
N ALA A 102 29.11 -24.40 -34.13
CA ALA A 102 30.50 -24.43 -34.60
C ALA A 102 30.72 -23.73 -35.96
N SER A 103 29.73 -23.78 -36.87
CA SER A 103 29.77 -23.06 -38.14
C SER A 103 29.81 -21.55 -37.94
N SER A 104 28.95 -21.03 -37.05
CA SER A 104 28.83 -19.61 -36.73
C SER A 104 30.05 -19.11 -35.97
N ILE A 105 30.56 -19.91 -35.01
CA ILE A 105 31.83 -19.65 -34.32
C ILE A 105 32.98 -19.55 -35.32
N THR A 106 33.04 -20.46 -36.31
CA THR A 106 34.07 -20.40 -37.36
C THR A 106 34.00 -19.10 -38.15
N GLN A 107 32.81 -18.59 -38.47
CA GLN A 107 32.67 -17.30 -39.17
C GLN A 107 33.09 -16.12 -38.30
N ILE A 108 32.73 -16.13 -37.02
CA ILE A 108 33.18 -15.14 -36.04
C ILE A 108 34.70 -15.15 -35.94
N ASN A 109 35.31 -16.33 -35.82
CA ASN A 109 36.75 -16.46 -35.70
C ASN A 109 37.49 -15.95 -36.94
N ARG A 110 36.93 -16.10 -38.15
CA ARG A 110 37.51 -15.50 -39.36
C ARG A 110 37.63 -13.97 -39.28
N LEU A 111 36.67 -13.30 -38.66
CA LEU A 111 36.71 -11.86 -38.40
C LEU A 111 37.75 -11.52 -37.32
N LEU A 112 37.85 -12.36 -36.29
CA LEU A 112 38.74 -12.14 -35.13
C LEU A 112 40.20 -12.55 -35.35
N THR A 113 40.51 -13.35 -36.38
CA THR A 113 41.87 -13.88 -36.64
C THR A 113 42.94 -12.79 -36.65
N SER A 114 42.65 -11.63 -37.26
CA SER A 114 43.61 -10.52 -37.36
C SER A 114 44.00 -9.90 -36.02
N LEU A 115 43.22 -10.18 -34.97
CA LEU A 115 43.35 -9.62 -33.62
C LEU A 115 43.98 -10.61 -32.64
N ASN A 116 44.26 -11.86 -33.07
CA ASN A 116 44.66 -12.96 -32.20
C ASN A 116 43.68 -13.22 -31.04
N ILE A 117 42.38 -13.11 -31.35
CA ILE A 117 41.28 -13.43 -30.44
C ILE A 117 40.43 -14.52 -31.08
N GLU A 118 39.87 -15.39 -30.25
CA GLU A 118 39.08 -16.53 -30.68
C GLU A 118 37.97 -16.82 -29.67
N VAL A 119 36.80 -17.16 -30.21
CA VAL A 119 35.76 -17.88 -29.48
C VAL A 119 36.06 -19.36 -29.64
N ASN A 120 36.33 -20.07 -28.54
CA ASN A 120 36.61 -21.50 -28.62
C ASN A 120 35.34 -22.26 -29.01
N VAL A 121 35.48 -23.37 -29.75
CA VAL A 121 34.36 -24.28 -30.03
C VAL A 121 34.19 -25.21 -28.83
N ASP A 122 33.72 -24.66 -27.72
CA ASP A 122 33.55 -25.38 -26.46
C ASP A 122 32.31 -24.92 -25.69
N ARG A 123 32.11 -25.45 -24.48
CA ARG A 123 31.12 -24.97 -23.53
C ARG A 123 31.77 -24.85 -22.16
N VAL A 124 31.42 -23.80 -21.42
CA VAL A 124 31.86 -23.61 -20.05
C VAL A 124 30.96 -24.39 -19.08
N TYR A 125 31.59 -25.05 -18.10
CA TYR A 125 30.95 -25.84 -17.05
C TYR A 125 31.45 -25.40 -15.67
N ASP A 126 30.65 -25.60 -14.64
CA ASP A 126 31.02 -25.40 -13.23
C ASP A 126 30.25 -26.40 -12.36
N ASP A 127 30.97 -27.23 -11.60
CA ASP A 127 30.35 -28.24 -10.73
C ASP A 127 30.04 -27.71 -9.32
N THR A 128 30.27 -26.42 -9.06
CA THR A 128 30.09 -25.81 -7.73
C THR A 128 29.20 -24.58 -7.75
N ASN A 129 29.39 -23.69 -8.72
CA ASN A 129 28.66 -22.43 -8.81
C ASN A 129 27.77 -22.44 -10.06
N PHE A 130 26.62 -23.08 -9.96
CA PHE A 130 25.65 -23.21 -11.05
C PHE A 130 24.21 -23.15 -10.52
N ALA A 131 23.25 -22.88 -11.40
CA ALA A 131 21.83 -22.83 -11.06
C ALA A 131 21.18 -24.22 -11.06
N ASN A 132 20.81 -24.72 -12.25
CA ASN A 132 20.07 -25.99 -12.39
C ASN A 132 20.93 -27.14 -12.92
N TYR A 133 21.86 -26.82 -13.82
CA TYR A 133 22.75 -27.76 -14.49
C TYR A 133 24.16 -27.20 -14.43
N ASN A 134 25.18 -28.05 -14.45
CA ASN A 134 26.57 -27.59 -14.42
C ASN A 134 27.01 -26.83 -15.69
N THR A 135 26.17 -26.78 -16.73
CA THR A 135 26.30 -25.87 -17.88
C THR A 135 25.83 -24.45 -17.55
N ASN A 136 24.83 -24.33 -16.66
CA ASN A 136 24.20 -23.07 -16.27
C ASN A 136 24.97 -22.42 -15.11
N ILE A 137 26.20 -22.00 -15.40
CA ILE A 137 27.12 -21.50 -14.39
C ILE A 137 26.73 -20.09 -13.93
N LEU A 138 27.02 -19.79 -12.68
CA LEU A 138 26.84 -18.46 -12.09
C LEU A 138 28.17 -17.73 -12.12
N VAL A 139 28.38 -16.85 -13.10
CA VAL A 139 29.58 -16.02 -13.20
C VAL A 139 29.42 -14.81 -12.30
N ARG A 140 30.30 -14.66 -11.32
CA ARG A 140 30.31 -13.48 -10.45
C ARG A 140 30.70 -12.23 -11.23
N GLY A 141 29.98 -11.14 -11.02
CA GLY A 141 30.31 -9.86 -11.65
C GLY A 141 31.65 -9.27 -11.18
N ASP A 142 32.28 -8.50 -12.06
CA ASP A 142 33.53 -7.77 -11.80
C ASP A 142 33.34 -6.28 -12.14
N GLY A 143 33.36 -5.42 -11.10
CA GLY A 143 33.19 -3.97 -11.28
C GLY A 143 34.28 -3.29 -12.10
N ASN A 144 35.43 -3.95 -12.33
CA ASN A 144 36.49 -3.47 -13.22
C ASN A 144 36.16 -3.75 -14.70
N TYR A 145 35.29 -4.71 -14.99
CA TYR A 145 34.73 -4.93 -16.32
C TYR A 145 33.47 -4.08 -16.47
N PRO A 146 33.47 -2.96 -17.23
CA PRO A 146 32.38 -1.99 -17.19
C PRO A 146 30.97 -2.56 -17.44
N PRO A 147 30.77 -3.50 -18.39
CA PRO A 147 29.47 -4.16 -18.57
C PRO A 147 28.96 -4.89 -17.31
N SER A 148 29.84 -5.31 -16.40
CA SER A 148 29.52 -6.05 -15.19
C SER A 148 29.44 -5.15 -13.93
N ARG A 149 29.47 -3.83 -14.08
CA ARG A 149 29.29 -2.92 -12.94
C ARG A 149 27.90 -3.07 -12.31
N GLY A 150 27.86 -3.30 -11.00
CA GLY A 150 26.62 -3.50 -10.23
C GLY A 150 25.95 -4.87 -10.43
N VAL A 151 26.54 -5.74 -11.24
CA VAL A 151 26.09 -7.12 -11.47
C VAL A 151 26.64 -8.00 -10.35
N SER A 152 25.75 -8.73 -9.67
CA SER A 152 26.13 -9.70 -8.65
C SER A 152 26.54 -11.02 -9.29
N ASN A 153 25.63 -11.60 -10.07
CA ASN A 153 25.83 -12.83 -10.83
C ASN A 153 25.25 -12.69 -12.24
N ILE A 154 25.86 -13.43 -13.17
CA ILE A 154 25.38 -13.66 -14.51
C ILE A 154 25.10 -15.15 -14.62
N LEU A 155 23.87 -15.50 -14.99
CA LEU A 155 23.52 -16.88 -15.34
C LEU A 155 24.00 -17.15 -16.77
N TYR A 156 25.16 -17.77 -16.90
CA TYR A 156 25.81 -18.14 -18.16
C TYR A 156 25.45 -19.60 -18.48
N VAL A 157 24.63 -19.82 -19.50
CA VAL A 157 23.83 -21.04 -19.69
C VAL A 157 24.57 -22.11 -20.48
N SER A 158 25.06 -21.72 -21.65
CA SER A 158 25.64 -22.61 -22.64
C SER A 158 26.57 -21.79 -23.52
N GLY A 159 27.45 -21.00 -22.93
CA GLY A 159 28.38 -20.19 -23.71
C GLY A 159 29.74 -20.85 -23.91
N SER A 160 30.41 -20.40 -24.96
CA SER A 160 31.81 -20.72 -25.25
C SER A 160 32.77 -19.92 -24.38
N SER A 161 33.95 -20.45 -24.13
CA SER A 161 35.07 -19.68 -23.56
C SER A 161 35.78 -18.86 -24.65
N LEU A 162 36.48 -17.81 -24.23
CA LEU A 162 37.28 -16.95 -25.10
C LEU A 162 38.78 -17.21 -24.91
N ARG A 163 39.54 -17.01 -25.99
CA ARG A 163 41.01 -17.07 -26.00
C ARG A 163 41.56 -15.82 -26.66
N GLY A 164 42.61 -15.23 -26.07
CA GLY A 164 43.28 -14.06 -26.62
C GLY A 164 43.81 -13.14 -25.52
N LYS A 165 44.28 -11.97 -25.93
CA LYS A 165 44.68 -10.89 -25.02
C LYS A 165 43.62 -9.79 -25.07
N PHE A 166 42.99 -9.53 -23.93
CA PHE A 166 41.95 -8.51 -23.78
C PHE A 166 42.48 -7.28 -23.03
N ASP A 167 41.95 -6.10 -23.34
CA ASP A 167 42.19 -4.88 -22.55
C ASP A 167 41.34 -4.85 -21.27
N GLY A 168 40.20 -5.54 -21.30
CA GLY A 168 39.39 -5.86 -20.14
C GLY A 168 38.58 -7.12 -20.38
N GLU A 169 38.47 -7.96 -19.35
CA GLU A 169 37.83 -9.27 -19.46
C GLU A 169 37.02 -9.61 -18.20
N LEU A 170 35.95 -10.36 -18.41
CA LEU A 170 35.19 -11.04 -17.38
C LEU A 170 35.52 -12.52 -17.43
N LYS A 171 36.01 -13.05 -16.32
CA LYS A 171 36.34 -14.46 -16.16
C LYS A 171 35.31 -15.19 -15.33
N SER A 172 35.11 -16.45 -15.68
CA SER A 172 34.36 -17.41 -14.86
C SER A 172 35.05 -17.70 -13.51
N ASN A 173 34.47 -18.61 -12.75
CA ASN A 173 34.93 -18.95 -11.40
C ASN A 173 36.17 -19.83 -11.43
N THR A 174 36.85 -19.95 -10.29
CA THR A 174 38.00 -20.86 -10.13
C THR A 174 37.62 -22.33 -10.26
N THR A 175 36.35 -22.67 -10.03
CA THR A 175 35.80 -24.02 -10.17
C THR A 175 35.34 -24.32 -11.60
N SER A 176 35.24 -23.31 -12.45
CA SER A 176 34.81 -23.46 -13.83
C SER A 176 35.90 -24.05 -14.72
N TYR A 177 35.48 -24.76 -15.75
CA TYR A 177 36.31 -25.38 -16.78
C TYR A 177 35.55 -25.35 -18.12
N SER A 178 36.20 -25.64 -19.24
CA SER A 178 35.50 -25.75 -20.52
C SER A 178 36.03 -26.92 -21.34
N LYS A 179 35.12 -27.55 -22.10
CA LYS A 179 35.43 -28.67 -22.99
C LYS A 179 34.61 -28.61 -24.26
N ASN A 180 35.16 -29.17 -25.34
CA ASN A 180 34.46 -29.30 -26.61
C ASN A 180 33.53 -30.53 -26.64
N TYR A 181 32.88 -30.76 -27.78
CA TYR A 181 31.98 -31.90 -28.00
C TYR A 181 32.68 -33.27 -27.79
N ASP A 182 33.96 -33.36 -28.14
CA ASP A 182 34.79 -34.57 -27.97
C ASP A 182 35.33 -34.74 -26.54
N GLU A 183 34.82 -33.96 -25.59
CA GLU A 183 35.22 -33.90 -24.19
C GLU A 183 36.68 -33.47 -23.91
N VAL A 184 37.34 -32.92 -24.92
CA VAL A 184 38.69 -32.37 -24.78
C VAL A 184 38.61 -31.05 -24.03
N LEU A 185 39.37 -30.94 -22.94
CA LEU A 185 39.45 -29.71 -22.15
C LEU A 185 40.16 -28.60 -22.94
N THR A 186 39.47 -27.47 -23.10
CA THR A 186 40.09 -26.21 -23.55
C THR A 186 40.71 -25.49 -22.36
N TYR A 187 39.95 -25.38 -21.26
CA TYR A 187 40.39 -24.83 -19.99
C TYR A 187 40.09 -25.79 -18.85
N GLY A 188 41.10 -26.06 -18.01
CA GLY A 188 40.94 -26.83 -16.77
C GLY A 188 40.49 -25.97 -15.59
N LYS A 189 40.04 -26.63 -14.52
CA LYS A 189 39.70 -25.96 -13.25
C LYS A 189 40.89 -25.15 -12.74
N GLY A 190 40.63 -23.97 -12.19
CA GLY A 190 41.63 -23.01 -11.74
C GLY A 190 42.12 -22.03 -12.81
N GLN A 191 41.89 -22.31 -14.10
CA GLN A 191 42.30 -21.42 -15.20
C GLN A 191 41.32 -20.25 -15.43
N ARG A 192 40.08 -20.37 -14.91
CA ARG A 192 39.03 -19.34 -14.99
C ARG A 192 38.76 -18.89 -16.44
N PRO A 193 38.17 -19.75 -17.30
CA PRO A 193 37.86 -19.39 -18.68
C PRO A 193 37.25 -17.99 -18.82
N THR A 194 37.76 -17.19 -19.76
CA THR A 194 37.20 -15.87 -20.08
C THR A 194 35.85 -16.06 -20.78
N VAL A 195 34.81 -15.36 -20.34
CA VAL A 195 33.43 -15.49 -20.87
C VAL A 195 32.95 -14.23 -21.60
N SER A 196 33.59 -13.10 -21.33
CA SER A 196 33.38 -11.87 -22.08
C SER A 196 34.65 -11.01 -22.00
N GLY A 197 34.92 -10.22 -23.03
CA GLY A 197 36.05 -9.29 -23.01
C GLY A 197 35.99 -8.28 -24.13
N PHE A 198 36.83 -7.24 -24.03
CA PHE A 198 36.99 -6.26 -25.08
C PHE A 198 38.46 -6.00 -25.42
N VAL A 199 38.68 -5.56 -26.65
CA VAL A 199 39.96 -5.03 -27.13
C VAL A 199 39.76 -3.69 -27.81
N LYS A 200 40.72 -2.80 -27.64
CA LYS A 200 40.82 -1.56 -28.40
C LYS A 200 41.47 -1.86 -29.74
N HIS A 201 40.90 -1.32 -30.81
CA HIS A 201 41.42 -1.49 -32.16
C HIS A 201 41.24 -0.18 -32.93
N GLY A 202 42.35 0.42 -33.35
CA GLY A 202 42.35 1.79 -33.87
C GLY A 202 41.77 2.77 -32.84
N GLU A 203 40.80 3.58 -33.27
CA GLU A 203 40.08 4.52 -32.39
C GLU A 203 38.84 3.90 -31.73
N GLY A 204 38.45 2.69 -32.12
CA GLY A 204 37.26 2.00 -31.63
C GLY A 204 37.56 0.80 -30.73
N MET A 205 36.56 -0.07 -30.59
CA MET A 205 36.69 -1.27 -29.77
C MET A 205 35.90 -2.46 -30.32
N ILE A 206 36.31 -3.66 -29.92
CA ILE A 206 35.63 -4.91 -30.22
C ILE A 206 35.32 -5.58 -28.90
N ILE A 207 34.04 -5.87 -28.67
CA ILE A 207 33.52 -6.50 -27.46
C ILE A 207 32.97 -7.88 -27.84
N ILE A 208 33.27 -8.90 -27.05
CA ILE A 208 32.87 -10.28 -27.31
C ILE A 208 32.19 -10.84 -26.05
N VAL A 209 31.06 -11.50 -26.25
CA VAL A 209 30.32 -12.25 -25.23
C VAL A 209 30.16 -13.67 -25.75
N GLY A 210 30.57 -14.66 -24.95
CA GLY A 210 30.58 -16.05 -25.37
C GLY A 210 29.22 -16.77 -25.29
N ASP A 211 28.18 -16.11 -24.79
CA ASP A 211 26.85 -16.71 -24.57
C ASP A 211 25.73 -15.80 -25.06
N LYS A 212 25.02 -16.27 -26.07
CA LYS A 212 23.82 -15.63 -26.64
C LYS A 212 22.60 -15.86 -25.75
N SER A 213 22.53 -16.96 -25.02
CA SER A 213 21.38 -17.28 -24.18
C SER A 213 21.16 -16.23 -23.09
N LEU A 214 22.17 -15.45 -22.70
CA LEU A 214 22.05 -14.28 -21.81
C LEU A 214 20.98 -13.27 -22.26
N PHE A 215 20.67 -13.23 -23.55
CA PHE A 215 19.72 -12.29 -24.13
C PHE A 215 18.35 -12.91 -24.43
N GLU A 216 18.21 -14.24 -24.33
CA GLU A 216 16.92 -14.90 -24.55
C GLU A 216 15.94 -14.58 -23.42
N ASP A 217 14.65 -14.44 -23.75
CA ASP A 217 13.58 -14.10 -22.80
C ASP A 217 13.60 -14.97 -21.52
N THR A 218 13.93 -16.25 -21.66
CA THR A 218 13.96 -17.22 -20.55
C THR A 218 15.05 -16.90 -19.52
N TYR A 219 16.20 -16.38 -19.98
CA TYR A 219 17.41 -16.24 -19.16
C TYR A 219 17.78 -14.79 -18.88
N VAL A 220 17.37 -13.83 -19.71
CA VAL A 220 17.66 -12.42 -19.49
C VAL A 220 17.02 -11.90 -18.20
N VAL A 221 15.90 -12.50 -17.79
CA VAL A 221 15.16 -12.18 -16.56
C VAL A 221 15.73 -12.86 -15.30
N GLN A 222 16.78 -13.67 -15.44
CA GLN A 222 17.42 -14.40 -14.35
C GLN A 222 18.65 -13.64 -13.84
N GLU A 223 18.93 -13.76 -12.54
CA GLU A 223 20.04 -13.08 -11.88
C GLU A 223 20.08 -11.58 -12.27
N ASP A 224 21.26 -11.05 -12.58
CA ASP A 224 21.45 -9.68 -13.09
C ASP A 224 21.76 -9.68 -14.61
N ASN A 225 21.27 -10.67 -15.37
CA ASN A 225 21.54 -10.79 -16.82
C ASN A 225 21.03 -9.56 -17.60
N ALA A 226 19.82 -9.06 -17.29
CA ALA A 226 19.30 -7.84 -17.91
C ALA A 226 20.17 -6.61 -17.60
N LEU A 227 20.72 -6.48 -16.37
CA LEU A 227 21.64 -5.41 -16.03
C LEU A 227 22.92 -5.51 -16.86
N PHE A 228 23.50 -6.70 -16.95
CA PHE A 228 24.69 -6.95 -17.77
C PHE A 228 24.45 -6.61 -19.24
N ALA A 229 23.35 -7.09 -19.82
CA ALA A 229 22.98 -6.81 -21.20
C ALA A 229 22.81 -5.31 -21.47
N MET A 230 22.09 -4.59 -20.62
CA MET A 230 21.90 -3.15 -20.79
C MET A 230 23.20 -2.36 -20.60
N ASN A 231 24.05 -2.76 -19.66
CA ASN A 231 25.36 -2.13 -19.45
C ASN A 231 26.33 -2.40 -20.61
N LEU A 232 26.24 -3.58 -21.24
CA LEU A 232 27.03 -3.94 -22.41
C LEU A 232 26.76 -2.98 -23.58
N PHE A 233 25.50 -2.68 -23.88
CA PHE A 233 25.13 -1.74 -24.94
C PHE A 233 25.52 -0.30 -24.61
N ASP A 234 25.33 0.14 -23.37
CA ASP A 234 25.81 1.44 -22.94
C ASP A 234 27.34 1.56 -23.05
N PHE A 235 28.07 0.52 -22.66
CA PHE A 235 29.53 0.49 -22.79
C PHE A 235 29.97 0.54 -24.25
N ALA A 236 29.31 -0.24 -25.12
CA ALA A 236 29.58 -0.23 -26.56
C ALA A 236 29.36 1.14 -27.21
N LEU A 237 28.44 1.94 -26.66
CA LEU A 237 28.14 3.30 -27.09
C LEU A 237 28.95 4.39 -26.34
N GLY A 238 29.83 4.01 -25.41
CA GLY A 238 30.62 4.95 -24.61
C GLY A 238 29.84 5.66 -23.50
N ASN A 239 28.61 5.24 -23.21
CA ASN A 239 27.69 5.85 -22.26
C ASN A 239 27.90 5.38 -20.80
N SER A 240 29.12 5.53 -20.27
CA SER A 240 29.46 5.08 -18.90
C SER A 240 28.62 5.74 -17.78
N SER A 241 28.09 6.94 -18.01
CA SER A 241 27.20 7.62 -17.08
C SER A 241 25.85 6.90 -16.95
N ARG A 242 25.30 6.36 -18.04
CA ARG A 242 24.04 5.60 -18.04
C ARG A 242 24.17 4.30 -17.26
N ILE A 243 25.32 3.61 -17.34
CA ILE A 243 25.62 2.44 -16.49
C ILE A 243 25.50 2.82 -15.00
N THR A 244 26.14 3.92 -14.60
CA THR A 244 26.12 4.37 -13.20
C THR A 244 24.71 4.74 -12.74
N GLN A 245 23.96 5.47 -13.57
CA GLN A 245 22.56 5.81 -13.29
C GLN A 245 21.68 4.55 -13.19
N ARG A 246 21.89 3.57 -14.07
CA ARG A 246 21.13 2.32 -14.06
C ARG A 246 21.32 1.54 -12.78
N VAL A 247 22.57 1.39 -12.32
CA VAL A 247 22.89 0.75 -11.04
C VAL A 247 22.19 1.48 -9.89
N GLN A 248 22.23 2.82 -9.87
CA GLN A 248 21.54 3.60 -8.84
C GLN A 248 20.01 3.38 -8.85
N TYR A 249 19.38 3.35 -10.02
CA TYR A 249 17.93 3.10 -10.10
C TYR A 249 17.56 1.68 -9.66
N LYS A 250 18.41 0.69 -9.97
CA LYS A 250 18.24 -0.68 -9.48
C LYS A 250 18.29 -0.71 -7.95
N GLU A 251 19.31 -0.11 -7.35
CA GLU A 251 19.46 -0.03 -5.89
C GLU A 251 18.27 0.67 -5.21
N ASN A 252 17.81 1.79 -5.79
CA ASN A 252 16.64 2.51 -5.26
C ASN A 252 15.36 1.67 -5.34
N TYR A 253 15.14 0.96 -6.46
CA TYR A 253 14.02 0.04 -6.60
C TYR A 253 14.12 -1.10 -5.58
N ASP A 254 15.29 -1.73 -5.45
CA ASP A 254 15.49 -2.84 -4.52
C ASP A 254 15.21 -2.41 -3.08
N GLN A 255 15.65 -1.22 -2.68
CA GLN A 255 15.37 -0.65 -1.36
C GLN A 255 13.86 -0.41 -1.15
N GLU A 256 13.20 0.29 -2.09
CA GLU A 256 11.77 0.59 -1.96
C GLU A 256 10.93 -0.69 -1.97
N ALA A 257 11.15 -1.58 -2.93
CA ALA A 257 10.40 -2.83 -3.07
C ALA A 257 10.56 -3.76 -1.84
N ASN A 258 11.78 -3.90 -1.31
CA ASN A 258 12.03 -4.74 -0.13
C ASN A 258 11.31 -4.24 1.13
N SER A 259 11.11 -2.93 1.25
CA SER A 259 10.37 -2.33 2.37
C SER A 259 8.85 -2.35 2.13
N PHE A 260 8.42 -1.99 0.92
CA PHE A 260 7.02 -1.78 0.57
C PHE A 260 6.25 -3.08 0.40
N LEU A 261 6.78 -4.06 -0.35
CA LEU A 261 6.01 -5.25 -0.72
C LEU A 261 5.55 -6.07 0.51
N PRO A 262 6.41 -6.37 1.51
CA PRO A 262 5.97 -7.07 2.70
C PRO A 262 4.95 -6.27 3.52
N TYR A 263 5.11 -4.96 3.60
CA TYR A 263 4.19 -4.08 4.31
C TYR A 263 2.82 -4.03 3.64
N PHE A 264 2.80 -3.81 2.32
CA PHE A 264 1.58 -3.83 1.52
C PHE A 264 0.86 -5.18 1.63
N ASP A 265 1.58 -6.31 1.53
CA ASP A 265 0.98 -7.64 1.66
C ASP A 265 0.40 -7.89 3.05
N SER A 266 1.06 -7.40 4.11
CA SER A 266 0.55 -7.49 5.48
C SER A 266 -0.74 -6.68 5.65
N VAL A 267 -0.74 -5.42 5.22
CA VAL A 267 -1.89 -4.52 5.37
C VAL A 267 -3.06 -4.94 4.47
N LYS A 268 -2.78 -5.43 3.27
CA LYS A 268 -3.75 -6.07 2.37
C LYS A 268 -4.49 -7.21 3.05
N LYS A 269 -3.77 -8.12 3.73
CA LYS A 269 -4.36 -9.23 4.51
C LYS A 269 -5.14 -8.74 5.74
N ASN A 270 -4.80 -7.56 6.25
CA ASN A 270 -5.43 -6.94 7.41
C ASN A 270 -6.58 -6.00 7.02
N GLY A 271 -7.35 -6.33 5.98
CA GLY A 271 -8.62 -5.66 5.65
C GLY A 271 -8.51 -4.49 4.66
N PHE A 272 -7.31 -4.09 4.23
CA PHE A 272 -7.18 -3.01 3.23
C PHE A 272 -7.85 -3.37 1.90
N SER A 273 -7.76 -4.61 1.44
CA SER A 273 -8.42 -5.02 0.19
C SER A 273 -9.94 -4.95 0.24
N GLU A 274 -10.52 -5.21 1.41
CA GLU A 274 -11.97 -5.16 1.62
C GLU A 274 -12.46 -3.71 1.60
N MET A 275 -11.69 -2.80 2.21
CA MET A 275 -12.02 -1.38 2.30
C MET A 275 -11.74 -0.60 1.00
N LYS A 276 -10.65 -0.94 0.30
CA LYS A 276 -10.09 -0.19 -0.84
C LYS A 276 -9.80 -1.13 -2.00
N GLN A 277 -10.83 -1.85 -2.46
CA GLN A 277 -10.69 -2.90 -3.47
C GLN A 277 -10.15 -2.36 -4.81
N ASN A 278 -10.62 -1.18 -5.24
CA ASN A 278 -10.18 -0.58 -6.51
C ASN A 278 -8.71 -0.18 -6.45
N GLU A 279 -8.31 0.51 -5.38
CA GLU A 279 -6.94 0.96 -5.16
C GLU A 279 -6.00 -0.24 -4.96
N THR A 280 -6.46 -1.30 -4.28
CA THR A 280 -5.71 -2.56 -4.16
C THR A 280 -5.41 -3.17 -5.53
N ASN A 281 -6.38 -3.17 -6.45
CA ASN A 281 -6.19 -3.67 -7.81
C ASN A 281 -5.19 -2.79 -8.58
N THR A 282 -5.31 -1.46 -8.47
CA THR A 282 -4.39 -0.50 -9.09
C THR A 282 -2.96 -0.68 -8.58
N ILE A 283 -2.77 -0.72 -7.26
CA ILE A 283 -1.46 -0.92 -6.61
C ILE A 283 -0.86 -2.26 -7.05
N THR A 284 -1.64 -3.33 -7.04
CA THR A 284 -1.18 -4.67 -7.48
C THR A 284 -0.75 -4.66 -8.95
N SER A 285 -1.50 -3.98 -9.82
CA SER A 285 -1.13 -3.83 -11.24
C SER A 285 0.16 -3.04 -11.40
N LEU A 286 0.36 -1.95 -10.66
CA LEU A 286 1.60 -1.17 -10.70
C LEU A 286 2.79 -1.98 -10.20
N ILE A 287 2.64 -2.77 -9.13
CA ILE A 287 3.68 -3.68 -8.65
C ILE A 287 4.08 -4.68 -9.74
N GLN A 288 3.11 -5.33 -10.39
CA GLN A 288 3.38 -6.27 -11.49
C GLN A 288 4.07 -5.61 -12.67
N GLN A 289 3.65 -4.41 -13.05
CA GLN A 289 4.29 -3.63 -14.11
C GLN A 289 5.74 -3.26 -13.74
N ALA A 290 5.97 -2.86 -12.49
CA ALA A 290 7.30 -2.50 -11.99
C ALA A 290 8.25 -3.71 -12.00
N GLN A 291 7.77 -4.87 -11.52
CA GLN A 291 8.52 -6.13 -11.55
C GLN A 291 8.85 -6.56 -12.98
N SER A 292 7.89 -6.47 -13.90
CA SER A 292 8.11 -6.78 -15.32
C SER A 292 9.20 -5.89 -15.93
N LYS A 293 9.13 -4.57 -15.71
CA LYS A 293 10.16 -3.62 -16.16
C LYS A 293 11.52 -3.92 -15.55
N TYR A 294 11.56 -4.24 -14.25
CA TYR A 294 12.79 -4.59 -13.53
C TYR A 294 13.47 -5.82 -14.14
N SER A 295 12.70 -6.87 -14.45
CA SER A 295 13.21 -8.11 -15.07
C SER A 295 13.85 -7.90 -16.44
N PHE A 296 13.53 -6.83 -17.15
CA PHE A 296 14.13 -6.49 -18.45
C PHE A 296 15.07 -5.28 -18.39
N GLY A 297 15.58 -4.92 -17.20
CA GLY A 297 16.62 -3.91 -17.06
C GLY A 297 16.17 -2.45 -17.22
N LEU A 298 14.86 -2.21 -17.26
CA LEU A 298 14.23 -0.87 -17.29
C LEU A 298 14.08 -0.32 -15.86
N TYR A 299 15.21 -0.20 -15.15
CA TYR A 299 15.22 0.09 -13.71
C TYR A 299 14.66 1.46 -13.36
N ARG A 300 14.83 2.48 -14.21
CA ARG A 300 14.27 3.81 -13.99
C ARG A 300 12.74 3.78 -14.02
N GLU A 301 12.18 3.11 -15.02
CA GLU A 301 10.75 2.95 -15.21
C GLU A 301 10.16 2.05 -14.12
N ALA A 302 10.86 0.98 -13.75
CA ALA A 302 10.49 0.11 -12.63
C ALA A 302 10.42 0.91 -11.32
N TYR A 303 11.47 1.68 -11.02
CA TYR A 303 11.53 2.57 -9.86
C TYR A 303 10.38 3.56 -9.84
N THR A 304 10.17 4.30 -10.94
CA THR A 304 9.07 5.27 -11.04
C THR A 304 7.70 4.61 -10.82
N THR A 305 7.51 3.40 -11.34
CA THR A 305 6.24 2.67 -11.22
C THR A 305 6.00 2.17 -9.80
N ILE A 306 7.04 1.68 -9.10
CA ILE A 306 6.89 1.23 -7.71
C ILE A 306 6.65 2.42 -6.76
N SER A 307 7.33 3.56 -6.97
CA SER A 307 7.10 4.77 -6.17
C SER A 307 5.68 5.33 -6.35
N GLN A 308 5.09 5.19 -7.54
CA GLN A 308 3.67 5.52 -7.76
C GLN A 308 2.74 4.60 -6.96
N ALA A 309 3.03 3.29 -6.92
CA ALA A 309 2.26 2.34 -6.13
C ALA A 309 2.31 2.68 -4.62
N ILE A 310 3.51 3.02 -4.13
CA ILE A 310 3.75 3.48 -2.75
C ILE A 310 2.94 4.74 -2.46
N THR A 311 3.02 5.75 -3.32
CA THR A 311 2.32 7.03 -3.12
C THR A 311 0.80 6.83 -3.01
N ILE A 312 0.22 6.00 -3.88
CA ILE A 312 -1.23 5.70 -3.83
C ILE A 312 -1.57 4.99 -2.52
N PHE A 313 -0.76 4.00 -2.14
CA PHE A 313 -0.98 3.24 -0.93
C PHE A 313 -0.91 4.11 0.33
N GLU A 314 0.15 4.89 0.49
CA GLU A 314 0.33 5.82 1.63
C GLU A 314 -0.84 6.79 1.74
N ALA A 315 -1.27 7.40 0.62
CA ALA A 315 -2.42 8.31 0.62
C ALA A 315 -3.72 7.62 1.07
N GLN A 316 -3.92 6.34 0.75
CA GLN A 316 -5.10 5.60 1.22
C GLN A 316 -4.98 5.20 2.69
N ILE A 317 -3.80 4.82 3.17
CA ILE A 317 -3.58 4.53 4.59
C ILE A 317 -3.81 5.77 5.43
N ASP A 318 -3.25 6.91 5.03
CA ASP A 318 -3.47 8.19 5.71
C ASP A 318 -4.97 8.56 5.78
N SER A 319 -5.71 8.31 4.68
CA SER A 319 -7.16 8.54 4.65
C SER A 319 -7.92 7.59 5.60
N ILE A 320 -7.52 6.33 5.70
CA ILE A 320 -8.15 5.35 6.59
C ILE A 320 -7.85 5.71 8.04
N ASP A 321 -6.60 6.04 8.35
CA ASP A 321 -6.17 6.43 9.69
C ASP A 321 -6.87 7.72 10.14
N PHE A 322 -7.07 8.69 9.23
CA PHE A 322 -7.85 9.88 9.53
C PHE A 322 -9.30 9.57 9.89
N GLU A 323 -9.98 8.74 9.10
CA GLU A 323 -11.36 8.31 9.38
C GLU A 323 -11.46 7.55 10.71
N PHE A 324 -10.48 6.68 10.97
CA PHE A 324 -10.37 5.94 12.21
C PHE A 324 -10.24 6.89 13.42
N GLU A 325 -9.32 7.86 13.38
CA GLU A 325 -9.10 8.80 14.49
C GLU A 325 -10.33 9.69 14.73
N GLU A 326 -11.03 10.12 13.67
CA GLU A 326 -12.26 10.90 13.80
C GLU A 326 -13.35 10.09 14.53
N LYS A 327 -13.60 8.84 14.09
CA LYS A 327 -14.58 7.94 14.72
C LYS A 327 -14.18 7.58 16.15
N LEU A 328 -12.90 7.30 16.40
CA LEU A 328 -12.38 6.99 17.73
C LEU A 328 -12.60 8.16 18.69
N GLN A 329 -12.29 9.38 18.25
CA GLN A 329 -12.49 10.58 19.06
C GLN A 329 -13.98 10.81 19.35
N LYS A 330 -14.86 10.56 18.38
CA LYS A 330 -16.31 10.61 18.59
C LYS A 330 -16.75 9.62 19.66
N ALA A 331 -16.32 8.36 19.58
CA ALA A 331 -16.64 7.34 20.58
C ALA A 331 -16.14 7.73 22.00
N LYS A 332 -14.92 8.24 22.11
CA LYS A 332 -14.36 8.73 23.38
C LYS A 332 -15.13 9.92 23.96
N ASN A 333 -15.60 10.83 23.11
CA ASN A 333 -16.43 11.95 23.55
C ASN A 333 -17.77 11.46 24.11
N LEU A 334 -18.40 10.49 23.45
CA LEU A 334 -19.64 9.88 23.92
C LEU A 334 -19.45 9.13 25.25
N GLU A 335 -18.34 8.41 25.41
CA GLU A 335 -17.98 7.77 26.69
C GLU A 335 -17.86 8.82 27.81
N ASN A 336 -17.09 9.90 27.58
CA ASN A 336 -16.90 10.97 28.56
C ASN A 336 -18.21 11.66 28.91
N GLU A 337 -19.07 11.91 27.91
CA GLU A 337 -20.39 12.50 28.11
C GLU A 337 -21.27 11.59 28.98
N ALA A 338 -21.32 10.29 28.68
CA ALA A 338 -22.04 9.30 29.47
C ALA A 338 -21.55 9.25 30.93
N ARG A 339 -20.23 9.23 31.14
CA ARG A 339 -19.63 9.30 32.50
C ARG A 339 -20.01 10.59 33.23
N SER A 340 -20.05 11.72 32.52
CA SER A 340 -20.38 13.03 33.12
C SER A 340 -21.86 13.15 33.53
N LYS A 341 -22.76 12.46 32.83
CA LYS A 341 -24.20 12.41 33.14
C LYS A 341 -24.53 11.47 34.31
N GLY A 342 -23.59 10.61 34.70
CA GLY A 342 -23.78 9.57 35.69
C GLY A 342 -24.38 8.30 35.07
N ILE A 343 -23.86 7.14 35.46
CA ILE A 343 -24.27 5.84 34.92
C ILE A 343 -25.25 5.18 35.89
N ALA A 344 -26.47 4.96 35.42
CA ALA A 344 -27.49 4.24 36.18
C ALA A 344 -27.14 2.75 36.28
N VAL A 345 -27.49 2.08 37.39
CA VAL A 345 -27.34 0.62 37.52
C VAL A 345 -28.06 -0.14 36.40
N ALA A 346 -29.20 0.38 35.93
CA ALA A 346 -29.97 -0.22 34.85
C ALA A 346 -29.30 -0.12 33.46
N ASP A 347 -28.43 0.88 33.26
CA ASP A 347 -27.77 1.16 31.98
C ASP A 347 -26.26 0.80 32.00
N GLU A 348 -25.73 0.35 33.13
CA GLU A 348 -24.32 0.02 33.33
C GLU A 348 -23.84 -1.09 32.38
N ALA A 349 -24.68 -2.08 32.09
CA ALA A 349 -24.34 -3.16 31.17
C ALA A 349 -24.13 -2.64 29.74
N SER A 350 -25.05 -1.79 29.23
CA SER A 350 -24.94 -1.19 27.90
C SER A 350 -23.78 -0.22 27.81
N PHE A 351 -23.52 0.58 28.85
CA PHE A 351 -22.32 1.42 28.89
C PHE A 351 -21.03 0.61 28.81
N ASN A 352 -20.92 -0.44 29.63
CA ASN A 352 -19.75 -1.31 29.65
C ASN A 352 -19.55 -2.05 28.32
N GLU A 353 -20.63 -2.42 27.63
CA GLU A 353 -20.58 -2.99 26.28
C GLU A 353 -19.98 -1.99 25.27
N GLY A 354 -20.44 -0.74 25.27
CA GLY A 354 -19.91 0.31 24.40
C GLY A 354 -18.41 0.59 24.64
N VAL A 355 -18.00 0.66 25.92
CA VAL A 355 -16.59 0.83 26.31
C VAL A 355 -15.75 -0.41 25.97
N TYR A 356 -16.33 -1.60 26.09
CA TYR A 356 -15.67 -2.84 25.69
C TYR A 356 -15.32 -2.82 24.19
N TYR A 357 -16.28 -2.49 23.33
CA TYR A 357 -16.03 -2.39 21.89
C TYR A 357 -14.96 -1.35 21.54
N LEU A 358 -14.98 -0.19 22.20
CA LEU A 358 -13.95 0.85 22.04
C LEU A 358 -12.55 0.31 22.38
N THR A 359 -12.44 -0.38 23.52
CA THR A 359 -11.17 -0.95 23.99
C THR A 359 -10.65 -2.04 23.06
N GLN A 360 -11.55 -2.85 22.46
CA GLN A 360 -11.15 -3.85 21.46
C GLN A 360 -10.70 -3.19 20.16
N ALA A 361 -11.38 -2.13 19.70
CA ALA A 361 -11.01 -1.40 18.50
C ALA A 361 -9.59 -0.80 18.58
N GLU A 362 -9.17 -0.30 19.74
CA GLU A 362 -7.82 0.25 19.92
C GLU A 362 -6.71 -0.81 19.77
N LYS A 363 -7.04 -2.10 19.93
CA LYS A 363 -6.09 -3.23 19.83
C LYS A 363 -6.20 -4.01 18.53
N GLU A 364 -7.28 -3.81 17.77
CA GLU A 364 -7.54 -4.54 16.53
C GLU A 364 -6.63 -4.04 15.40
N THR A 365 -5.99 -4.97 14.71
CA THR A 365 -5.06 -4.68 13.61
C THR A 365 -5.71 -4.81 12.24
N ASN A 366 -6.82 -5.55 12.14
CA ASN A 366 -7.60 -5.64 10.91
C ASN A 366 -8.46 -4.37 10.75
N LEU A 367 -8.24 -3.62 9.68
CA LEU A 367 -8.84 -2.30 9.44
C LEU A 367 -10.37 -2.35 9.42
N THR A 368 -10.96 -3.33 8.71
CA THR A 368 -12.41 -3.50 8.61
C THR A 368 -13.04 -3.76 9.98
N LYS A 369 -12.50 -4.74 10.73
CA LYS A 369 -12.98 -5.08 12.07
C LYS A 369 -12.81 -3.93 13.06
N ARG A 370 -11.70 -3.20 12.92
CA ARG A 370 -11.38 -2.05 13.75
C ARG A 370 -12.45 -0.97 13.62
N ILE A 371 -12.86 -0.63 12.40
CA ILE A 371 -13.95 0.32 12.15
C ILE A 371 -15.29 -0.23 12.64
N GLU A 372 -15.59 -1.50 12.38
CA GLU A 372 -16.83 -2.15 12.84
C GLU A 372 -16.98 -2.08 14.37
N LEU A 373 -15.89 -2.30 15.11
CA LEU A 373 -15.89 -2.19 16.57
C LEU A 373 -16.12 -0.75 17.05
N ILE A 374 -15.55 0.25 16.38
CA ILE A 374 -15.83 1.65 16.72
C ILE A 374 -17.28 2.00 16.43
N ASP A 375 -17.80 1.61 15.27
CA ASP A 375 -19.18 1.91 14.89
C ASP A 375 -20.18 1.26 15.87
N LYS A 376 -19.91 0.03 16.32
CA LYS A 376 -20.67 -0.61 17.41
C LYS A 376 -20.57 0.16 18.72
N SER A 377 -19.38 0.63 19.09
CA SER A 377 -19.18 1.45 20.29
C SER A 377 -19.99 2.74 20.23
N ILE A 378 -19.90 3.47 19.10
CA ILE A 378 -20.67 4.69 18.85
C ILE A 378 -22.17 4.40 18.94
N GLU A 379 -22.66 3.36 18.27
CA GLU A 379 -24.09 3.02 18.27
C GLU A 379 -24.62 2.77 19.69
N VAL A 380 -23.88 2.01 20.50
CA VAL A 380 -24.26 1.70 21.88
C VAL A 380 -24.21 2.96 22.75
N LEU A 381 -23.14 3.75 22.65
CA LEU A 381 -22.96 4.95 23.48
C LEU A 381 -23.89 6.12 23.08
N GLU A 382 -24.27 6.25 21.81
CA GLU A 382 -25.26 7.25 21.35
C GLU A 382 -26.68 6.96 21.89
N LYS A 383 -27.01 5.68 22.09
CA LYS A 383 -28.30 5.24 22.64
C LYS A 383 -28.36 5.32 24.16
N PHE A 384 -27.21 5.52 24.82
CA PHE A 384 -27.11 5.59 26.27
C PHE A 384 -27.96 6.73 26.87
N GLY A 385 -28.75 6.42 27.91
CA GLY A 385 -29.60 7.38 28.62
C GLY A 385 -30.88 7.81 27.89
N GLN A 386 -31.18 7.30 26.70
CA GLN A 386 -32.43 7.62 25.98
C GLN A 386 -33.67 7.04 26.68
N GLY A 387 -33.56 5.86 27.30
CA GLY A 387 -34.63 5.25 28.08
C GLY A 387 -34.99 6.06 29.33
N ASP A 388 -33.97 6.49 30.08
CA ASP A 388 -34.15 7.34 31.26
C ASP A 388 -34.70 8.72 30.89
N MET A 389 -34.28 9.29 29.75
CA MET A 389 -34.89 10.51 29.22
C MET A 389 -36.39 10.34 28.96
N GLN A 390 -36.80 9.25 28.29
CA GLN A 390 -38.22 9.00 28.01
C GLN A 390 -39.02 8.80 29.30
N ARG A 391 -38.50 8.02 30.26
CA ARG A 391 -39.14 7.80 31.56
C ARG A 391 -39.28 9.10 32.35
N ALA A 392 -38.22 9.88 32.46
CA ALA A 392 -38.24 11.16 33.15
C ALA A 392 -39.26 12.13 32.52
N LYS A 393 -39.37 12.14 31.18
CA LYS A 393 -40.36 12.95 30.47
C LYS A 393 -41.80 12.53 30.82
N ILE A 394 -42.10 11.23 30.79
CA ILE A 394 -43.42 10.70 31.15
C ILE A 394 -43.78 11.08 32.59
N GLU A 395 -42.85 10.96 33.54
CA GLU A 395 -43.10 11.33 34.93
C GLU A 395 -43.28 12.85 35.11
N ILE A 396 -42.53 13.68 34.38
CA ILE A 396 -42.71 15.14 34.39
C ILE A 396 -44.08 15.52 33.83
N ASP A 397 -44.50 14.92 32.72
CA ASP A 397 -45.81 15.16 32.11
C ASP A 397 -46.95 14.71 33.07
N THR A 398 -46.76 13.59 33.75
CA THR A 398 -47.69 13.08 34.77
C THR A 398 -47.75 14.00 35.99
N ALA A 399 -46.60 14.49 36.47
CA ALA A 399 -46.50 15.46 37.57
C ALA A 399 -47.19 16.79 37.23
N ASP A 400 -47.00 17.29 36.01
CA ASP A 400 -47.65 18.50 35.51
C ASP A 400 -49.19 18.35 35.49
N SER A 401 -49.68 17.19 35.05
CA SER A 401 -51.11 16.87 35.04
C SER A 401 -51.70 16.83 36.46
N LYS A 402 -51.06 16.10 37.38
CA LYS A 402 -51.52 15.99 38.79
C LYS A 402 -51.47 17.33 39.51
N LEU A 403 -50.44 18.14 39.26
CA LEU A 403 -50.34 19.48 39.85
C LEU A 403 -51.45 20.42 39.37
N LYS A 404 -51.82 20.36 38.08
CA LYS A 404 -52.97 21.11 37.54
C LYS A 404 -54.28 20.74 38.23
N GLU A 405 -54.46 19.47 38.59
CA GLU A 405 -55.61 19.03 39.37
C GLU A 405 -55.54 19.52 40.82
N ALA A 406 -54.38 19.39 41.46
CA ALA A 406 -54.15 19.84 42.84
C ALA A 406 -54.37 21.36 43.01
N LYS A 407 -53.99 22.19 42.02
CA LYS A 407 -54.23 23.64 42.00
C LYS A 407 -55.72 24.03 42.01
N LYS A 408 -56.64 23.11 41.69
CA LYS A 408 -58.10 23.33 41.80
C LYS A 408 -58.63 23.14 43.22
N THR A 409 -57.81 22.66 44.14
CA THR A 409 -58.19 22.45 45.55
C THR A 409 -58.04 23.77 46.33
N LEU A 410 -59.08 24.19 47.04
CA LEU A 410 -59.19 25.55 47.61
C LEU A 410 -58.42 25.79 48.92
N PHE A 411 -57.75 24.78 49.51
CA PHE A 411 -57.38 24.82 50.94
C PHE A 411 -56.00 24.26 51.33
N TYR A 412 -55.16 23.81 50.38
CA TYR A 412 -53.87 23.15 50.71
C TYR A 412 -52.69 23.77 49.96
N GLU A 413 -52.53 25.09 50.10
CA GLU A 413 -51.51 25.89 49.39
C GLU A 413 -50.09 25.37 49.59
N ASN A 414 -49.71 24.93 50.80
CA ASN A 414 -48.34 24.48 51.08
C ASN A 414 -47.93 23.23 50.29
N ASP A 415 -48.82 22.23 50.19
CA ASP A 415 -48.53 20.99 49.43
C ASP A 415 -48.50 21.27 47.92
N VAL A 416 -49.38 22.16 47.44
CA VAL A 416 -49.44 22.58 46.03
C VAL A 416 -48.19 23.39 45.65
N GLN A 417 -47.77 24.33 46.50
CA GLN A 417 -46.56 25.12 46.30
C GLN A 417 -45.32 24.21 46.27
N LYS A 418 -45.23 23.24 47.19
CA LYS A 418 -44.10 22.32 47.23
C LYS A 418 -44.04 21.43 45.98
N ALA A 419 -45.20 20.96 45.51
CA ALA A 419 -45.28 20.21 44.27
C ALA A 419 -44.84 21.04 43.05
N ASP A 420 -45.21 22.32 42.98
CA ASP A 420 -44.83 23.26 41.91
C ASP A 420 -43.32 23.56 41.89
N GLU A 421 -42.72 23.77 43.06
CA GLU A 421 -41.25 23.90 43.21
C GLU A 421 -40.52 22.66 42.69
N LEU A 422 -40.92 21.47 43.17
CA LEU A 422 -40.32 20.19 42.77
C LEU A 422 -40.48 19.93 41.27
N LEU A 423 -41.65 20.24 40.68
CA LEU A 423 -41.85 20.08 39.24
C LEU A 423 -40.94 21.03 38.44
N THR A 424 -40.78 22.26 38.92
CA THR A 424 -39.89 23.25 38.29
C THR A 424 -38.44 22.76 38.32
N ASP A 425 -38.00 22.21 39.45
CA ASP A 425 -36.64 21.67 39.58
C ASP A 425 -36.46 20.38 38.78
N ALA A 426 -37.47 19.51 38.70
CA ALA A 426 -37.47 18.35 37.81
C ALA A 426 -37.29 18.76 36.34
N LYS A 427 -38.01 19.79 35.88
CA LYS A 427 -37.85 20.34 34.52
C LYS A 427 -36.45 20.93 34.29
N LYS A 428 -35.86 21.62 35.27
CA LYS A 428 -34.47 22.11 35.17
C LYS A 428 -33.47 20.96 35.09
N LEU A 429 -33.64 19.92 35.90
CA LEU A 429 -32.77 18.74 35.91
C LEU A 429 -32.88 17.98 34.58
N PHE A 430 -34.09 17.84 34.04
CA PHE A 430 -34.35 17.26 32.73
C PHE A 430 -33.62 18.01 31.62
N ASN A 431 -33.73 19.35 31.59
CA ASN A 431 -33.03 20.19 30.61
C ASN A 431 -31.51 20.16 30.75
N ARG A 432 -30.99 19.73 31.90
CA ARG A 432 -29.55 19.52 32.16
C ARG A 432 -29.09 18.09 31.87
N GLY A 433 -29.97 17.22 31.36
CA GLY A 433 -29.65 15.82 31.06
C GLY A 433 -29.58 14.90 32.28
N LYS A 434 -29.98 15.37 33.46
CA LYS A 434 -29.97 14.60 34.73
C LYS A 434 -31.27 13.85 34.90
N TYR A 435 -31.54 12.90 34.01
CA TYR A 435 -32.87 12.28 33.87
C TYR A 435 -33.32 11.49 35.09
N LEU A 436 -32.42 10.80 35.80
CA LEU A 436 -32.76 10.08 37.05
C LEU A 436 -33.15 11.03 38.19
N GLU A 437 -32.38 12.11 38.39
CA GLU A 437 -32.71 13.13 39.38
C GLU A 437 -34.03 13.81 39.01
N ALA A 438 -34.24 14.10 37.72
CA ALA A 438 -35.47 14.66 37.20
C ALA A 438 -36.67 13.74 37.43
N PHE A 439 -36.53 12.44 37.15
CA PHE A 439 -37.53 11.40 37.40
C PHE A 439 -37.89 11.37 38.89
N SER A 440 -36.91 11.22 39.77
CA SER A 440 -37.15 11.15 41.22
C SER A 440 -37.85 12.41 41.74
N THR A 441 -37.41 13.58 41.28
CA THR A 441 -37.98 14.88 41.69
C THR A 441 -39.41 15.04 41.16
N ALA A 442 -39.69 14.59 39.93
CA ALA A 442 -41.03 14.58 39.35
C ALA A 442 -41.97 13.64 40.10
N THR A 443 -41.53 12.42 40.44
CA THR A 443 -42.32 11.49 41.27
C THR A 443 -42.62 12.06 42.66
N GLU A 444 -41.67 12.80 43.26
CA GLU A 444 -41.92 13.47 44.54
C GLU A 444 -42.95 14.60 44.40
N SER A 445 -42.87 15.40 43.33
CA SER A 445 -43.89 16.41 42.99
C SER A 445 -45.29 15.79 42.87
N GLN A 446 -45.40 14.61 42.25
CA GLN A 446 -46.67 13.87 42.17
C GLN A 446 -47.23 13.51 43.55
N LYS A 447 -46.40 13.01 44.46
CA LYS A 447 -46.83 12.63 45.82
C LYS A 447 -47.42 13.81 46.59
N TYR A 448 -46.82 15.00 46.47
CA TYR A 448 -47.36 16.22 47.10
C TYR A 448 -48.68 16.68 46.45
N SER A 449 -48.77 16.57 45.12
CA SER A 449 -50.00 16.86 44.38
C SER A 449 -51.15 15.93 44.79
N GLU A 450 -50.88 14.62 44.87
CA GLU A 450 -51.85 13.62 45.34
C GLU A 450 -52.30 13.87 46.77
N ARG A 451 -51.36 14.19 47.67
CA ARG A 451 -51.68 14.52 49.07
C ARG A 451 -52.61 15.73 49.17
N ALA A 452 -52.39 16.76 48.36
CA ALA A 452 -53.27 17.95 48.32
C ALA A 452 -54.69 17.57 47.84
N ILE A 453 -54.78 16.74 46.79
CA ILE A 453 -56.05 16.25 46.24
C ILE A 453 -56.80 15.39 47.27
N GLU A 454 -56.11 14.45 47.93
CA GLU A 454 -56.69 13.55 48.93
C GLU A 454 -57.23 14.33 50.12
N LYS A 455 -56.45 15.26 50.68
CA LYS A 455 -56.88 16.12 51.78
C LYS A 455 -58.10 16.97 51.40
N TYR A 456 -58.19 17.43 50.15
CA TYR A 456 -59.36 18.15 49.64
C TYR A 456 -60.60 17.26 49.52
N ASN A 457 -60.44 16.00 49.07
CA ASN A 457 -61.54 15.05 49.01
C ASN A 457 -62.04 14.68 50.40
N ILE A 458 -61.15 14.48 51.38
CA ILE A 458 -61.51 14.28 52.79
C ILE A 458 -62.29 15.51 53.31
N PHE A 459 -61.80 16.71 53.02
CA PHE A 459 -62.47 17.94 53.43
C PHE A 459 -63.88 18.08 52.81
N LYS A 460 -64.04 17.77 51.52
CA LYS A 460 -65.37 17.71 50.87
C LYS A 460 -66.31 16.75 51.59
N ILE A 461 -65.82 15.56 51.97
CA ILE A 461 -66.62 14.57 52.71
C ILE A 461 -67.01 15.13 54.09
N ILE A 462 -66.09 15.78 54.80
CA ILE A 462 -66.37 16.40 56.10
C ILE A 462 -67.43 17.51 55.97
N ILE A 463 -67.31 18.40 54.97
CA ILE A 463 -68.31 19.43 54.71
C ILE A 463 -69.66 18.80 54.37
N ALA A 464 -69.69 17.81 53.47
CA ALA A 464 -70.92 17.14 53.08
C ALA A 464 -71.61 16.49 54.29
N LEU A 465 -70.86 15.81 55.15
CA LEU A 465 -71.36 15.24 56.40
C LEU A 465 -71.85 16.31 57.39
N ALA A 466 -71.12 17.42 57.54
CA ALA A 466 -71.51 18.53 58.39
C ALA A 466 -72.82 19.19 57.90
N LEU A 467 -72.97 19.37 56.59
CA LEU A 467 -74.21 19.87 55.98
C LEU A 467 -75.36 18.87 56.17
N LEU A 468 -75.10 17.57 56.02
CA LEU A 468 -76.10 16.51 56.21
C LEU A 468 -76.57 16.45 57.68
N LEU A 469 -75.64 16.50 58.63
CA LEU A 469 -75.94 16.58 60.07
C LEU A 469 -76.69 17.87 60.41
N GLY A 470 -76.30 19.01 59.83
CA GLY A 470 -77.01 20.28 59.98
C GLY A 470 -78.45 20.21 59.47
N ALA A 471 -78.67 19.61 58.30
CA ALA A 471 -80.01 19.38 57.74
C ALA A 471 -80.85 18.43 58.62
N LEU A 472 -80.25 17.37 59.14
CA LEU A 472 -80.89 16.41 60.06
C LEU A 472 -81.30 17.09 61.37
N PHE A 473 -80.43 17.94 61.92
CA PHE A 473 -80.70 18.72 63.12
C PHE A 473 -81.85 19.72 62.90
N LEU A 474 -81.85 20.42 61.76
CA LEU A 474 -82.97 21.26 61.33
C LEU A 474 -84.28 20.45 61.21
N MET A 475 -84.24 19.25 60.62
CA MET A 475 -85.40 18.36 60.54
C MET A 475 -85.93 17.97 61.92
N ILE A 476 -85.06 17.61 62.87
CA ILE A 476 -85.43 17.27 64.25
C ILE A 476 -86.09 18.48 64.94
N ILE A 477 -85.50 19.67 64.82
CA ILE A 477 -86.07 20.92 65.36
C ILE A 477 -87.46 21.16 64.76
N THR A 478 -87.59 21.02 63.44
CA THR A 478 -88.85 21.27 62.72
C THR A 478 -89.93 20.26 63.14
N LYS A 479 -89.58 18.99 63.28
CA LYS A 479 -90.47 17.93 63.77
C LYS A 479 -90.90 18.18 65.22
N ARG A 480 -90.00 18.68 66.07
CA ARG A 480 -90.28 19.04 67.47
C ARG A 480 -91.21 20.26 67.57
N ILE A 481 -91.00 21.28 66.73
CA ILE A 481 -91.88 22.46 66.61
C ILE A 481 -93.28 22.06 66.11
N LEU A 482 -93.37 21.16 65.13
CA LEU A 482 -94.65 20.65 64.61
C LEU A 482 -95.39 19.75 65.63
N SER A 483 -94.66 18.90 66.35
CA SER A 483 -95.18 18.11 67.47
C SER A 483 -95.73 18.99 68.60
N TRP A 484 -95.03 20.08 68.94
CA TRP A 484 -95.49 21.06 69.94
C TRP A 484 -96.76 21.81 69.49
N LYS A 485 -96.91 22.10 68.19
CA LYS A 485 -98.16 22.65 67.63
C LYS A 485 -99.31 21.63 67.63
N ALA A 486 -99.04 20.34 67.44
CA ALA A 486 -100.07 19.30 67.46
C ALA A 486 -100.65 19.02 68.87
N GLN A 487 -99.85 19.18 69.92
CA GLN A 487 -100.31 19.05 71.32
C GLN A 487 -101.17 20.22 71.80
N ARG A 488 -101.15 21.38 71.12
CA ARG A 488 -102.03 22.52 71.42
C ARG A 488 -103.42 22.46 70.78
N LYS A 489 -103.75 21.37 70.05
CA LYS A 489 -105.06 21.15 69.40
C LYS A 489 -105.91 20.05 70.05
N LYS A 490 -105.48 19.50 71.19
CA LYS A 490 -106.35 18.79 72.15
C LYS A 490 -106.56 19.72 73.33
#